data_AF-A0A7J4I5R1-F1
#
_entry.id   AF-A0A7J4I5R1-F1
#
_cell.length_a   1.000
_cell.length_b   1.000
_cell.length_c   1.000
_cell.angle_alpha   90.00
_cell.angle_beta   90.00
_cell.angle_gamma   90.00
#
_symmetry.space_group_name_H-M   'P 1'
#
loop_
_entity.id
_entity.type
_entity.pdbx_description
1 polymer ?
#
loop_
_entity_poly.entity_id
_entity_poly.type
_entity_poly.pdbx_seq_one_letter_code
_entity_poly.pdbx_strand_id
1 'polypeptide(L)'
;MESVLKREDIERASRREGVSHPVVSVLEYHEPKIVQLNGEYASVSGNHEQQVYIARNFGFLGDALEGAGDFSLGPLDLVAIWSKAVEIWPHNSYPRYKLSAMLGSSYGIIGRPDLKGLSRYYVETSCLLSKLVSDKSGLLHIQDRLHHIYKSLDELDFYVYGTKESPMRQAAELIKKRMAGDEEAGREFDRLVAHQEEYQTPLLGQIHENSGNGMVPFDMCVQIAIKGTE
;
A
#
# COMPACT_ATOMS: atom_id res chain seq x y z
N MET A 1 17.77 -0.51 -18.77
CA MET A 1 18.59 -0.20 -17.59
C MET A 1 17.60 0.20 -16.52
N GLU A 2 17.10 -0.77 -15.76
CA GLU A 2 16.09 -0.52 -14.71
C GLU A 2 16.73 0.35 -13.62
N SER A 3 16.00 1.38 -13.19
CA SER A 3 16.44 2.30 -12.15
C SER A 3 16.60 1.53 -10.83
N VAL A 4 17.83 1.29 -10.40
CA VAL A 4 18.09 0.71 -9.08
C VAL A 4 17.91 1.82 -8.05
N LEU A 5 16.82 1.76 -7.27
CA LEU A 5 16.57 2.66 -6.14
C LEU A 5 17.79 2.66 -5.22
N LYS A 6 18.23 3.84 -4.79
CA LYS A 6 19.33 3.96 -3.83
C LYS A 6 18.80 4.21 -2.44
N ARG A 7 19.61 3.84 -1.43
CA ARG A 7 19.33 4.15 -0.03
C ARG A 7 19.05 5.63 0.22
N GLU A 8 19.83 6.50 -0.40
CA GLU A 8 19.62 7.96 -0.32
C GLU A 8 18.25 8.39 -0.85
N ASP A 9 17.73 7.71 -1.89
CA ASP A 9 16.41 8.03 -2.45
C ASP A 9 15.29 7.67 -1.47
N ILE A 10 15.38 6.50 -0.83
CA ILE A 10 14.44 6.05 0.22
C ILE A 10 14.49 6.97 1.43
N GLU A 11 15.70 7.30 1.88
CA GLU A 11 15.93 8.21 3.00
C GLU A 11 15.37 9.61 2.72
N ARG A 12 15.62 10.17 1.53
CA ARG A 12 15.06 11.46 1.11
C ARG A 12 13.53 11.41 0.99
N ALA A 13 12.99 10.35 0.41
CA ALA A 13 11.54 10.16 0.26
C ALA A 13 10.84 10.06 1.63
N SER A 14 11.41 9.30 2.57
CA SER A 14 10.86 9.19 3.93
C SER A 14 10.83 10.55 4.65
N ARG A 15 11.90 11.34 4.53
CA ARG A 15 11.94 12.74 5.03
C ARG A 15 11.14 13.73 4.17
N ARG A 16 10.62 13.27 3.03
CA ARG A 16 9.86 14.05 2.03
C ARG A 16 10.67 15.25 1.50
N GLU A 17 11.98 15.10 1.43
CA GLU A 17 12.91 16.15 1.00
C GLU A 17 12.78 16.43 -0.51
N GLY A 18 12.14 17.56 -0.84
CA GLY A 18 11.87 17.94 -2.23
C GLY A 18 10.72 17.18 -2.87
N VAL A 19 9.88 16.51 -2.08
CA VAL A 19 8.69 15.78 -2.55
C VAL A 19 7.45 16.56 -2.14
N SER A 20 6.74 17.11 -3.12
CA SER A 20 5.37 17.59 -2.94
C SER A 20 4.45 16.58 -3.60
N HIS A 21 3.67 15.86 -2.78
CA HIS A 21 2.77 14.82 -3.26
C HIS A 21 1.32 15.10 -2.82
N PRO A 22 0.32 15.09 -3.72
CA PRO A 22 -1.06 15.46 -3.39
C PRO A 22 -1.64 14.70 -2.18
N VAL A 23 -1.37 13.38 -2.11
CA VAL A 23 -1.78 12.55 -0.96
C VAL A 23 -1.14 12.99 0.35
N VAL A 24 0.14 13.37 0.35
CA VAL A 24 0.82 13.86 1.56
C VAL A 24 0.17 15.17 2.02
N SER A 25 -0.10 16.08 1.10
CA SER A 25 -0.80 17.34 1.40
C SER A 25 -2.22 17.10 1.94
N VAL A 26 -2.96 16.10 1.44
CA VAL A 26 -4.25 15.70 1.99
C VAL A 26 -4.12 15.22 3.43
N LEU A 27 -3.12 14.37 3.71
CA LEU A 27 -2.86 13.85 5.06
C LEU A 27 -2.48 14.98 6.04
N GLU A 28 -1.64 15.93 5.62
CA GLU A 28 -1.24 17.10 6.40
C GLU A 28 -2.42 18.05 6.66
N TYR A 29 -3.20 18.36 5.63
CA TYR A 29 -4.36 19.25 5.76
C TYR A 29 -5.42 18.68 6.72
N HIS A 30 -5.64 17.37 6.68
CA HIS A 30 -6.60 16.69 7.53
C HIS A 30 -6.03 16.16 8.86
N GLU A 31 -4.74 16.38 9.12
CA GLU A 31 -4.05 15.88 10.31
C GLU A 31 -4.78 16.21 11.62
N PRO A 32 -5.28 17.45 11.86
CA PRO A 32 -5.99 17.76 13.11
C PRO A 32 -7.21 16.87 13.35
N LYS A 33 -7.99 16.61 12.29
CA LYS A 33 -9.18 15.75 12.36
C LYS A 33 -8.78 14.29 12.55
N ILE A 34 -7.75 13.83 11.85
CA ILE A 34 -7.27 12.46 11.96
C ILE A 34 -6.74 12.18 13.38
N VAL A 35 -5.96 13.11 13.94
CA VAL A 35 -5.41 13.00 15.29
C VAL A 35 -6.53 12.98 16.33
N GLN A 36 -7.55 13.82 16.18
CA GLN A 36 -8.75 13.77 17.03
C GLN A 36 -9.41 12.37 17.00
N LEU A 37 -9.70 11.86 15.80
CA LEU A 37 -10.31 10.54 15.63
C LEU A 37 -9.42 9.41 16.15
N ASN A 38 -8.09 9.54 16.06
CA ASN A 38 -7.16 8.56 16.61
C ASN A 38 -7.19 8.55 18.15
N GLY A 39 -7.36 9.71 18.78
CA GLY A 39 -7.57 9.81 20.23
C GLY A 39 -8.85 9.11 20.70
N GLU A 40 -9.94 9.30 19.96
CA GLU A 40 -11.20 8.59 20.20
C GLU A 40 -11.05 7.08 19.95
N TYR A 41 -10.41 6.69 18.84
CA TYR A 41 -10.15 5.30 18.46
C TYR A 41 -9.37 4.53 19.53
N ALA A 42 -8.44 5.16 20.24
CA ALA A 42 -7.65 4.51 21.30
C ALA A 42 -8.51 3.93 22.44
N SER A 43 -9.74 4.41 22.61
CA SER A 43 -10.71 3.90 23.59
C SER A 43 -11.59 2.75 23.06
N VAL A 44 -11.52 2.46 21.75
CA VAL A 44 -12.34 1.44 21.11
C VAL A 44 -11.65 0.09 21.25
N SER A 45 -12.34 -0.85 21.89
CA SER A 45 -11.86 -2.22 22.10
C SER A 45 -12.70 -3.21 21.31
N GLY A 46 -12.05 -4.28 20.85
CA GLY A 46 -12.67 -5.30 19.98
C GLY A 46 -12.44 -5.01 18.50
N ASN A 47 -12.02 -6.05 17.76
CA ASN A 47 -11.68 -5.92 16.34
C ASN A 47 -12.87 -5.46 15.50
N HIS A 48 -14.08 -5.91 15.83
CA HIS A 48 -15.29 -5.55 15.09
C HIS A 48 -15.63 -4.07 15.31
N GLU A 49 -15.65 -3.64 16.57
CA GLU A 49 -15.93 -2.27 16.99
C GLU A 49 -14.92 -1.28 16.40
N GLN A 50 -13.64 -1.67 16.36
CA GLN A 50 -12.57 -0.91 15.71
C GLN A 50 -12.82 -0.71 14.21
N GLN A 51 -13.20 -1.77 13.49
CA GLN A 51 -13.53 -1.66 12.07
C GLN A 51 -14.79 -0.81 11.82
N VAL A 52 -15.82 -0.97 12.66
CA VAL A 52 -17.05 -0.17 12.60
C VAL A 52 -16.75 1.31 12.87
N TYR A 53 -15.90 1.60 13.85
CA TYR A 53 -15.47 2.97 14.13
C TYR A 53 -14.75 3.57 12.92
N ILE A 54 -13.82 2.84 12.30
CA ILE A 54 -13.10 3.35 11.15
C ILE A 54 -14.06 3.62 9.98
N ALA A 55 -14.93 2.67 9.66
CA ALA A 55 -15.93 2.80 8.60
C ALA A 55 -16.78 4.05 8.79
N ARG A 56 -17.25 4.33 10.02
CA ARG A 56 -18.11 5.49 10.30
C ARG A 56 -17.41 6.84 10.28
N ASN A 57 -16.12 6.88 10.59
CA ASN A 57 -15.43 8.14 10.88
C ASN A 57 -14.37 8.55 9.85
N PHE A 58 -13.80 7.61 9.09
CA PHE A 58 -12.69 7.89 8.17
C PHE A 58 -13.11 8.02 6.71
N GLY A 59 -14.41 7.86 6.37
CA GLY A 59 -14.90 8.01 4.99
C GLY A 59 -14.55 9.36 4.35
N PHE A 60 -14.42 10.43 5.14
CA PHE A 60 -14.02 11.75 4.66
C PHE A 60 -12.63 11.76 4.01
N LEU A 61 -11.72 10.87 4.43
CA LEU A 61 -10.37 10.79 3.89
C LEU A 61 -10.40 10.19 2.48
N GLY A 62 -11.29 9.23 2.23
CA GLY A 62 -11.56 8.73 0.88
C GLY A 62 -12.04 9.85 -0.06
N ASP A 63 -13.00 10.67 0.39
CA ASP A 63 -13.46 11.84 -0.38
C ASP A 63 -12.32 12.84 -0.65
N ALA A 64 -11.47 13.10 0.35
CA ALA A 64 -10.35 14.03 0.23
C ALA A 64 -9.27 13.53 -0.73
N LEU A 65 -8.96 12.23 -0.71
CA LEU A 65 -8.00 11.61 -1.61
C LEU A 65 -8.48 11.63 -3.07
N GLU A 66 -9.77 11.35 -3.31
CA GLU A 66 -10.36 11.53 -4.64
C GLU A 66 -10.36 13.00 -5.08
N GLY A 67 -10.53 13.93 -4.13
CA GLY A 67 -10.48 15.37 -4.37
C GLY A 67 -9.08 15.93 -4.62
N ALA A 68 -8.02 15.16 -4.36
CA ALA A 68 -6.63 15.56 -4.54
C ALA A 68 -6.23 15.74 -6.03
N GLY A 69 -7.04 15.20 -6.95
CA GLY A 69 -6.75 15.18 -8.38
C GLY A 69 -5.85 14.02 -8.77
N ASP A 70 -5.10 14.19 -9.85
CA ASP A 70 -4.19 13.17 -10.36
C ASP A 70 -2.92 13.10 -9.50
N PHE A 71 -2.54 11.88 -9.10
CA PHE A 71 -1.30 11.60 -8.37
C PHE A 71 -0.70 10.28 -8.82
N SER A 72 0.58 10.04 -8.50
CA SER A 72 1.28 8.79 -8.76
C SER A 72 1.37 7.93 -7.49
N LEU A 73 1.62 6.63 -7.67
CA LEU A 73 1.93 5.71 -6.58
C LEU A 73 3.19 4.92 -6.96
N GLY A 74 4.24 5.65 -7.36
CA GLY A 74 5.57 5.07 -7.58
C GLY A 74 6.22 4.64 -6.26
N PRO A 75 7.35 3.91 -6.32
CA PRO A 75 8.02 3.39 -5.12
C PRO A 75 8.32 4.49 -4.07
N LEU A 76 8.88 5.63 -4.52
CA LEU A 76 9.24 6.74 -3.64
C LEU A 76 8.01 7.51 -3.15
N ASP A 77 6.93 7.58 -3.94
CA ASP A 77 5.66 8.17 -3.50
C ASP A 77 5.07 7.36 -2.34
N LEU A 78 5.08 6.02 -2.47
CA LEU A 78 4.64 5.12 -1.40
C LEU A 78 5.46 5.34 -0.14
N VAL A 79 6.79 5.43 -0.24
CA VAL A 79 7.66 5.73 0.91
C VAL A 79 7.29 7.07 1.57
N ALA A 80 7.09 8.13 0.78
CA ALA A 80 6.72 9.45 1.29
C ALA A 80 5.36 9.46 1.99
N ILE A 81 4.34 8.86 1.36
CA ILE A 81 2.97 8.76 1.90
C ILE A 81 2.97 7.96 3.20
N TRP A 82 3.62 6.80 3.21
CA TRP A 82 3.62 5.92 4.37
C TRP A 82 4.45 6.49 5.52
N SER A 83 5.54 7.22 5.24
CA SER A 83 6.26 7.92 6.29
C SER A 83 5.37 8.93 7.00
N LYS A 84 4.55 9.70 6.26
CA LYS A 84 3.58 10.62 6.85
C LYS A 84 2.47 9.86 7.61
N ALA A 85 1.97 8.76 7.07
CA ALA A 85 0.95 7.95 7.73
C ALA A 85 1.45 7.36 9.06
N VAL A 86 2.72 6.95 9.15
CA VAL A 86 3.35 6.47 10.38
C VAL A 86 3.47 7.58 11.43
N GLU A 87 3.79 8.81 11.02
CA GLU A 87 3.81 9.96 11.94
C GLU A 87 2.43 10.22 12.56
N ILE A 88 1.36 10.08 11.76
CA ILE A 88 -0.01 10.30 12.22
C ILE A 88 -0.54 9.12 13.07
N TRP A 89 -0.20 7.88 12.69
CA TRP A 89 -0.65 6.64 13.36
C TRP A 89 0.54 5.75 13.78
N PRO A 90 1.36 6.17 14.76
CA PRO A 90 2.61 5.48 15.09
C PRO A 90 2.44 4.05 15.63
N HIS A 91 1.28 3.78 16.24
CA HIS A 91 1.00 2.49 16.91
C HIS A 91 -0.28 1.82 16.43
N ASN A 92 -0.90 2.33 15.35
CA ASN A 92 -2.23 1.90 14.95
C ASN A 92 -2.24 1.41 13.49
N SER A 93 -2.32 0.10 13.30
CA SER A 93 -2.28 -0.52 11.97
C SER A 93 -3.64 -0.50 11.26
N TYR A 94 -4.77 -0.52 11.98
CA TYR A 94 -6.08 -0.61 11.31
C TYR A 94 -6.45 0.61 10.45
N PRO A 95 -6.29 1.87 10.91
CA PRO A 95 -6.48 3.04 10.04
C PRO A 95 -5.50 3.04 8.87
N ARG A 96 -4.28 2.52 9.07
CA ARG A 96 -3.27 2.37 8.00
C ARG A 96 -3.71 1.35 6.95
N TYR A 97 -4.24 0.19 7.33
CA TYR A 97 -4.85 -0.76 6.38
C TYR A 97 -5.97 -0.11 5.57
N LYS A 98 -6.83 0.66 6.23
CA LYS A 98 -7.93 1.37 5.56
C LYS A 98 -7.43 2.51 4.67
N LEU A 99 -6.36 3.22 5.04
CA LEU A 99 -5.69 4.17 4.14
C LEU A 99 -5.21 3.47 2.86
N SER A 100 -4.63 2.28 2.97
CA SER A 100 -4.18 1.54 1.79
C SER A 100 -5.33 1.20 0.83
N ALA A 101 -6.48 0.78 1.38
CA ALA A 101 -7.70 0.59 0.61
C ALA A 101 -8.21 1.89 -0.06
N MET A 102 -8.17 3.02 0.67
CA MET A 102 -8.54 4.33 0.12
C MET A 102 -7.59 4.76 -0.99
N LEU A 103 -6.28 4.57 -0.84
CA LEU A 103 -5.29 4.89 -1.87
C LEU A 103 -5.51 4.05 -3.12
N GLY A 104 -5.67 2.72 -2.96
CA GLY A 104 -5.92 1.82 -4.08
C GLY A 104 -7.20 2.17 -4.85
N SER A 105 -8.28 2.46 -4.13
CA SER A 105 -9.57 2.84 -4.75
C SER A 105 -9.56 4.25 -5.36
N SER A 106 -9.00 5.25 -4.69
CA SER A 106 -8.88 6.62 -5.23
C SER A 106 -7.95 6.68 -6.44
N TYR A 107 -6.81 5.98 -6.39
CA TYR A 107 -5.90 5.86 -7.54
C TYR A 107 -6.54 5.09 -8.70
N GLY A 108 -7.28 4.03 -8.37
CA GLY A 108 -8.01 3.20 -9.32
C GLY A 108 -9.00 3.97 -10.18
N ILE A 109 -9.58 5.07 -9.68
CA ILE A 109 -10.58 5.87 -10.41
C ILE A 109 -9.99 7.10 -11.13
N ILE A 110 -8.68 7.34 -11.08
CA ILE A 110 -8.06 8.45 -11.84
C ILE A 110 -8.36 8.27 -13.33
N GLY A 111 -8.93 9.31 -13.95
CA GLY A 111 -9.44 9.28 -15.33
C GLY A 111 -10.86 8.73 -15.49
N ARG A 112 -11.54 8.38 -14.40
CA ARG A 112 -12.92 7.85 -14.34
C ARG A 112 -13.79 8.64 -13.36
N PRO A 113 -14.12 9.92 -13.66
CA PRO A 113 -14.88 10.77 -12.76
C PRO A 113 -16.30 10.25 -12.49
N ASP A 114 -16.83 9.41 -13.38
CA ASP A 114 -18.10 8.71 -13.21
C ASP A 114 -18.07 7.71 -12.04
N LEU A 115 -16.89 7.32 -11.55
CA LEU A 115 -16.70 6.41 -10.40
C LEU A 115 -16.42 7.14 -9.08
N LYS A 116 -16.51 8.48 -9.06
CA LYS A 116 -16.35 9.29 -7.84
C LYS A 116 -17.27 8.82 -6.70
N GLY A 117 -16.74 8.83 -5.48
CA GLY A 117 -17.35 8.32 -4.26
C GLY A 117 -17.01 6.85 -3.97
N LEU A 118 -16.26 6.17 -4.83
CA LEU A 118 -15.89 4.76 -4.65
C LEU A 118 -15.06 4.55 -3.38
N SER A 119 -14.06 5.39 -3.13
CA SER A 119 -13.12 5.24 -2.01
C SER A 119 -13.86 5.30 -0.68
N ARG A 120 -14.68 6.33 -0.49
CA ARG A 120 -15.52 6.45 0.70
C ARG A 120 -16.51 5.30 0.83
N TYR A 121 -17.24 4.98 -0.25
CA TYR A 121 -18.22 3.90 -0.24
C TYR A 121 -17.58 2.56 0.15
N TYR A 122 -16.40 2.26 -0.40
CA TYR A 122 -15.66 1.04 -0.08
C TYR A 122 -15.16 1.03 1.37
N VAL A 123 -14.67 2.14 1.91
CA VAL A 123 -14.28 2.22 3.33
C VAL A 123 -15.47 1.93 4.25
N GLU A 124 -16.61 2.53 3.94
CA GLU A 124 -17.83 2.45 4.76
C GLU A 124 -18.50 1.07 4.69
N THR A 125 -18.45 0.41 3.53
CA THR A 125 -19.25 -0.80 3.26
C THR A 125 -18.43 -2.05 2.96
N SER A 126 -17.15 -1.91 2.63
CA SER A 126 -16.29 -2.96 2.06
C SER A 126 -16.85 -3.59 0.77
N CYS A 127 -17.70 -2.84 0.05
CA CYS A 127 -18.34 -3.25 -1.20
C CYS A 127 -17.98 -2.30 -2.35
N LEU A 128 -18.03 -2.80 -3.59
CA LEU A 128 -17.96 -1.96 -4.79
C LEU A 128 -19.28 -1.24 -5.03
N LEU A 129 -19.24 -0.08 -5.69
CA LEU A 129 -20.44 0.60 -6.16
C LEU A 129 -21.24 -0.33 -7.08
N SER A 130 -22.56 -0.40 -6.90
CA SER A 130 -23.42 -1.29 -7.70
C SER A 130 -23.27 -1.08 -9.22
N LYS A 131 -23.14 0.18 -9.66
CA LYS A 131 -22.88 0.54 -11.06
C LYS A 131 -21.53 0.05 -11.60
N LEU A 132 -20.54 -0.14 -10.72
CA LEU A 132 -19.21 -0.61 -11.11
C LEU A 132 -19.19 -2.13 -11.27
N VAL A 133 -19.98 -2.86 -10.47
CA VAL A 133 -20.05 -4.33 -10.53
C VAL A 133 -20.45 -4.84 -11.92
N SER A 134 -21.26 -4.08 -12.66
CA SER A 134 -21.66 -4.40 -14.04
C SER A 134 -20.85 -3.65 -15.12
N ASP A 135 -19.94 -2.75 -14.75
CA ASP A 135 -19.12 -1.99 -15.69
C ASP A 135 -17.75 -2.66 -15.87
N LYS A 136 -17.69 -3.59 -16.83
CA LYS A 136 -16.46 -4.31 -17.18
C LYS A 136 -15.31 -3.36 -17.53
N SER A 137 -15.58 -2.24 -18.21
CA SER A 137 -14.55 -1.27 -18.58
C SER A 137 -14.00 -0.54 -17.35
N GLY A 138 -14.87 -0.18 -16.39
CA GLY A 138 -14.47 0.38 -15.09
C GLY A 138 -13.66 -0.58 -14.25
N LEU A 139 -14.07 -1.84 -14.18
CA LEU A 139 -13.35 -2.86 -13.43
C LEU A 139 -11.94 -3.11 -14.00
N LEU A 140 -11.82 -3.25 -15.33
CA LEU A 140 -10.51 -3.43 -15.98
C LEU A 140 -9.61 -2.20 -15.83
N HIS A 141 -10.17 -0.99 -15.88
CA HIS A 141 -9.43 0.24 -15.61
C HIS A 141 -8.86 0.28 -14.19
N ILE A 142 -9.68 -0.06 -13.19
CA ILE A 142 -9.22 -0.14 -11.80
C ILE A 142 -8.17 -1.23 -11.64
N GLN A 143 -8.36 -2.40 -12.25
CA GLN A 143 -7.40 -3.50 -12.18
C GLN A 143 -6.03 -3.11 -12.76
N ASP A 144 -5.98 -2.43 -13.90
CA ASP A 144 -4.73 -1.94 -14.49
C ASP A 144 -4.00 -0.96 -13.55
N ARG A 145 -4.74 -0.06 -12.91
CA ARG A 145 -4.20 0.86 -11.90
C ARG A 145 -3.67 0.13 -10.67
N LEU A 146 -4.38 -0.89 -10.17
CA LEU A 146 -3.91 -1.71 -9.06
C LEU A 146 -2.62 -2.47 -9.42
N HIS A 147 -2.53 -3.02 -10.64
CA HIS A 147 -1.30 -3.63 -11.14
C HIS A 147 -0.12 -2.65 -11.16
N HIS A 148 -0.36 -1.37 -11.46
CA HIS A 148 0.71 -0.37 -11.38
C HIS A 148 1.22 -0.19 -9.95
N ILE A 149 0.33 -0.19 -8.94
CA ILE A 149 0.76 -0.13 -7.53
C ILE A 149 1.53 -1.39 -7.14
N TYR A 150 1.09 -2.58 -7.56
CA TYR A 150 1.81 -3.82 -7.29
C TYR A 150 3.22 -3.82 -7.89
N LYS A 151 3.40 -3.29 -9.11
CA LYS A 151 4.73 -3.09 -9.69
C LYS A 151 5.61 -2.18 -8.84
N SER A 152 5.06 -1.09 -8.31
CA SER A 152 5.80 -0.20 -7.40
C SER A 152 6.19 -0.91 -6.10
N LEU A 153 5.33 -1.79 -5.57
CA LEU A 153 5.64 -2.61 -4.40
C LEU A 153 6.72 -3.64 -4.71
N ASP A 154 6.65 -4.30 -5.87
CA ASP A 154 7.68 -5.25 -6.34
C ASP A 154 9.05 -4.56 -6.50
N GLU A 155 9.07 -3.29 -6.93
CA GLU A 155 10.31 -2.50 -7.00
C GLU A 155 10.89 -2.19 -5.60
N LEU A 156 10.04 -1.92 -4.59
CA LEU A 156 10.48 -1.76 -3.21
C LEU A 156 10.97 -3.10 -2.61
N ASP A 157 10.28 -4.20 -2.90
CA ASP A 157 10.70 -5.53 -2.48
C ASP A 157 12.04 -5.90 -3.15
N PHE A 158 12.21 -5.61 -4.44
CA PHE A 158 13.49 -5.79 -5.13
C PHE A 158 14.62 -4.99 -4.48
N TYR A 159 14.36 -3.74 -4.08
CA TYR A 159 15.32 -2.93 -3.33
C TYR A 159 15.72 -3.60 -2.00
N VAL A 160 14.75 -4.09 -1.21
CA VAL A 160 15.01 -4.70 0.10
C VAL A 160 15.70 -6.06 -0.02
N TYR A 161 15.28 -6.89 -0.97
CA TYR A 161 15.69 -8.30 -1.03
C TYR A 161 16.74 -8.59 -2.11
N GLY A 162 17.01 -7.64 -3.00
CA GLY A 162 17.96 -7.81 -4.11
C GLY A 162 17.49 -8.77 -5.21
N THR A 163 16.22 -9.18 -5.17
CA THR A 163 15.65 -10.22 -6.06
C THR A 163 14.18 -9.95 -6.35
N LYS A 164 13.74 -10.31 -7.56
CA LYS A 164 12.32 -10.27 -7.98
C LYS A 164 11.59 -11.58 -7.67
N GLU A 165 12.31 -12.64 -7.30
CA GLU A 165 11.70 -13.89 -6.87
C GLU A 165 11.22 -13.76 -5.41
N SER A 166 10.31 -14.65 -4.99
CA SER A 166 9.92 -14.72 -3.58
C SER A 166 11.17 -14.89 -2.71
N PRO A 167 11.51 -13.91 -1.84
CA PRO A 167 12.75 -13.93 -1.07
C PRO A 167 12.83 -15.17 -0.17
N MET A 168 11.69 -15.56 0.42
CA MET A 168 11.59 -16.78 1.22
C MET A 168 11.86 -18.04 0.39
N ARG A 169 11.35 -18.11 -0.84
CA ARG A 169 11.57 -19.26 -1.72
C ARG A 169 13.02 -19.35 -2.16
N GLN A 170 13.63 -18.23 -2.56
CA GLN A 170 15.03 -18.18 -2.95
C GLN A 170 15.94 -18.53 -1.76
N ALA A 171 15.68 -17.97 -0.58
CA ALA A 171 16.38 -18.31 0.64
C ALA A 171 16.28 -19.81 0.97
N ALA A 172 15.09 -20.40 0.87
CA ALA A 172 14.88 -21.83 1.12
C ALA A 172 15.66 -22.72 0.13
N GLU A 173 15.65 -22.38 -1.16
CA GLU A 173 16.41 -23.09 -2.21
C GLU A 173 17.93 -22.99 -1.96
N LEU A 174 18.44 -21.79 -1.64
CA LEU A 174 19.86 -21.59 -1.36
C LEU A 174 20.32 -22.35 -0.11
N ILE A 175 19.52 -22.34 0.97
CA ILE A 175 19.80 -23.12 2.18
C ILE A 175 19.84 -24.62 1.86
N LYS A 176 18.90 -25.14 1.08
CA LYS A 176 18.86 -26.56 0.70
C LYS A 176 20.12 -26.97 -0.07
N LYS A 177 20.57 -26.15 -1.02
CA LYS A 177 21.82 -26.39 -1.78
C LYS A 177 23.05 -26.32 -0.88
N ARG A 178 23.11 -25.33 0.02
CA ARG A 178 24.16 -25.21 1.04
C ARG A 178 24.25 -26.47 1.91
N MET A 179 23.12 -27.01 2.37
CA MET A 179 23.08 -28.25 3.14
C MET A 179 23.55 -29.47 2.34
N ALA A 180 23.46 -29.43 1.01
CA ALA A 180 23.99 -30.45 0.10
C ALA A 180 25.48 -30.28 -0.24
N GLY A 181 26.17 -29.29 0.35
CA GLY A 181 27.60 -29.05 0.17
C GLY A 181 27.96 -28.02 -0.92
N ASP A 182 26.97 -27.29 -1.46
CA ASP A 182 27.22 -26.21 -2.41
C ASP A 182 27.70 -24.93 -1.68
N GLU A 183 29.00 -24.70 -1.69
CA GLU A 183 29.61 -23.51 -1.08
C GLU A 183 29.23 -22.21 -1.79
N GLU A 184 28.94 -22.24 -3.10
CA GLU A 184 28.54 -21.06 -3.85
C GLU A 184 27.14 -20.61 -3.44
N ALA A 185 26.21 -21.55 -3.31
CA ALA A 185 24.88 -21.28 -2.76
C ALA A 185 24.95 -20.76 -1.31
N GLY A 186 25.90 -21.24 -0.52
CA GLY A 186 26.18 -20.70 0.82
C GLY A 186 26.59 -19.22 0.79
N ARG A 187 27.55 -18.87 -0.08
CA ARG A 187 27.99 -17.47 -0.25
C ARG A 187 26.89 -16.57 -0.79
N GLU A 188 26.05 -17.08 -1.70
CA GLU A 188 24.92 -16.33 -2.23
C GLU A 188 23.85 -16.06 -1.16
N PHE A 189 23.55 -17.05 -0.33
CA PHE A 189 22.66 -16.88 0.82
C PHE A 189 23.18 -15.81 1.79
N ASP A 190 24.46 -15.88 2.17
CA ASP A 190 25.06 -14.92 3.10
C ASP A 190 25.04 -13.49 2.52
N ARG A 191 25.23 -13.32 1.20
CA ARG A 191 25.08 -12.02 0.51
C ARG A 191 23.63 -11.50 0.55
N LEU A 192 22.65 -12.39 0.35
CA LEU A 192 21.23 -12.02 0.38
C LEU A 192 20.82 -11.56 1.77
N VAL A 193 21.27 -12.26 2.83
CA VAL A 193 21.06 -11.85 4.22
C VAL A 193 21.70 -10.49 4.49
N ALA A 194 22.98 -10.30 4.12
CA ALA A 194 23.68 -9.04 4.33
C ALA A 194 23.01 -7.86 3.60
N HIS A 195 22.54 -8.09 2.36
CA HIS A 195 21.77 -7.10 1.61
C HIS A 195 20.47 -6.74 2.35
N GLN A 196 19.69 -7.75 2.77
CA GLN A 196 18.46 -7.49 3.51
C GLN A 196 18.71 -6.71 4.81
N GLU A 197 19.75 -7.05 5.58
CA GLU A 197 20.14 -6.34 6.80
C GLU A 197 20.53 -4.88 6.54
N GLU A 198 21.15 -4.59 5.39
CA GLU A 198 21.56 -3.24 5.00
C GLU A 198 20.38 -2.37 4.56
N TYR A 199 19.43 -2.93 3.80
CA TYR A 199 18.40 -2.17 3.10
C TYR A 199 17.00 -2.24 3.73
N GLN A 200 16.71 -3.24 4.56
CA GLN A 200 15.42 -3.34 5.24
C GLN A 200 15.26 -2.24 6.28
N THR A 201 14.14 -1.51 6.22
CA THR A 201 13.74 -0.56 7.26
C THR A 201 12.37 -0.93 7.82
N PRO A 202 12.05 -0.57 9.09
CA PRO A 202 10.72 -0.78 9.66
C PRO A 202 9.61 -0.17 8.81
N LEU A 203 9.88 0.97 8.15
CA LEU A 203 8.94 1.62 7.25
C LEU A 203 8.60 0.70 6.06
N LEU A 204 9.60 0.18 5.35
CA LEU A 204 9.38 -0.67 4.17
C LEU A 204 8.61 -1.96 4.51
N GLY A 205 8.92 -2.60 5.65
CA GLY A 205 8.14 -3.73 6.14
C GLY A 205 6.67 -3.39 6.40
N GLN A 206 6.41 -2.20 6.98
CA GLN A 206 5.05 -1.72 7.19
C GLN A 206 4.33 -1.37 5.89
N ILE A 207 5.02 -0.85 4.86
CA ILE A 207 4.40 -0.60 3.55
C ILE A 207 3.86 -1.91 2.98
N HIS A 208 4.67 -2.96 2.96
CA HIS A 208 4.29 -4.26 2.43
C HIS A 208 3.11 -4.85 3.22
N GLU A 209 3.18 -4.86 4.56
CA GLU A 209 2.11 -5.36 5.42
C GLU A 209 0.79 -4.58 5.23
N ASN A 210 0.85 -3.24 5.22
CA ASN A 210 -0.36 -2.42 5.09
C ASN A 210 -0.99 -2.53 3.70
N SER A 211 -0.18 -2.64 2.64
CA SER A 211 -0.65 -2.90 1.28
C SER A 211 -1.28 -4.29 1.16
N GLY A 212 -0.67 -5.32 1.73
CA GLY A 212 -1.24 -6.67 1.78
C GLY A 212 -2.60 -6.70 2.49
N ASN A 213 -2.68 -6.12 3.68
CA ASN A 213 -3.90 -6.16 4.50
C ASN A 213 -5.01 -5.19 4.03
N GLY A 214 -4.64 -4.12 3.34
CA GLY A 214 -5.56 -3.07 2.93
C GLY A 214 -5.98 -3.10 1.46
N MET A 215 -5.06 -3.35 0.53
CA MET A 215 -5.36 -3.35 -0.91
C MET A 215 -5.85 -4.70 -1.42
N VAL A 216 -5.30 -5.83 -0.93
CA VAL A 216 -5.67 -7.17 -1.45
C VAL A 216 -7.18 -7.42 -1.33
N PRO A 217 -7.88 -7.09 -0.22
CA PRO A 217 -9.33 -7.25 -0.19
C PRO A 217 -10.07 -6.44 -1.26
N PHE A 218 -9.59 -5.24 -1.59
CA PHE A 218 -10.20 -4.41 -2.64
C PHE A 218 -9.95 -4.99 -4.03
N ASP A 219 -8.71 -5.40 -4.31
CA ASP A 219 -8.33 -6.09 -5.55
C ASP A 219 -9.15 -7.38 -5.75
N MET A 220 -9.30 -8.19 -4.70
CA MET A 220 -10.15 -9.39 -4.75
C MET A 220 -11.61 -9.07 -5.10
N CYS A 221 -12.19 -8.01 -4.52
CA CYS A 221 -13.54 -7.57 -4.89
C CYS A 221 -13.63 -7.21 -6.39
N VAL A 222 -12.64 -6.49 -6.92
CA VAL A 222 -12.56 -6.13 -8.34
C VAL A 222 -12.45 -7.38 -9.22
N GLN A 223 -11.55 -8.30 -8.88
CA GLN A 223 -11.35 -9.55 -9.64
C GLN A 223 -12.58 -10.46 -9.64
N ILE A 224 -13.27 -10.58 -8.50
CA ILE A 224 -14.52 -11.34 -8.41
C ILE A 224 -15.59 -10.71 -9.31
N ALA A 225 -15.72 -9.39 -9.29
CA ALA A 225 -16.66 -8.69 -10.15
C ALA A 225 -16.33 -8.89 -11.64
N ILE A 226 -15.05 -8.82 -12.04
CA ILE A 226 -14.61 -9.08 -13.42
C ILE A 226 -15.04 -10.48 -13.86
N LYS A 227 -14.76 -11.52 -13.07
CA LYS A 227 -15.17 -12.91 -13.37
C LYS A 227 -16.69 -13.06 -13.48
N GLY A 228 -17.45 -12.29 -12.70
CA GLY A 228 -18.91 -12.25 -12.80
C GLY A 228 -19.46 -11.53 -14.04
N THR A 229 -18.60 -10.84 -14.80
CA THR A 229 -18.93 -10.19 -16.09
C THR A 229 -18.46 -10.99 -17.32
N GLU A 230 -17.97 -12.22 -17.12
CA GLU A 230 -17.66 -13.20 -18.16
C GLU A 230 -18.88 -14.06 -18.47
#